data_AF-A0A963MHZ1-F1
#
_entry.id   AF-A0A963MHZ1-F1
#
_cell.length_a   1.000
_cell.length_b   1.000
_cell.length_c   1.000
_cell.angle_alpha   90.00
_cell.angle_beta   90.00
_cell.angle_gamma   90.00
#
_symmetry.space_group_name_H-M   'P 1'
#
loop_
_entity.id
_entity.type
_entity.pdbx_description
1 polymer ?
#
loop_
_entity_poly.entity_id
_entity_poly.type
_entity_poly.pdbx_seq_one_letter_code
_entity_poly.pdbx_strand_id
1 'polypeptide(L)' 'MSLPRFIQIHTLHTYPAALINRDDAGLAKRLPYGGAVRTRISSQCLKRHWRVAEDAFSLARLGAPMATRTRYVAEL' A
#
# COMPACT_ATOMS: atom_id res chain seq x y z
N MET A 1 -0.65 14.09 -32.74
CA MET A 1 -1.02 13.01 -31.81
C MET A 1 -0.87 13.53 -30.38
N SER A 2 -1.86 13.31 -29.50
CA SER A 2 -1.73 13.68 -28.08
C SER A 2 -0.78 12.70 -27.39
N LEU A 3 0.16 13.21 -26.61
CA LEU A 3 1.00 12.37 -25.74
C LEU A 3 0.13 11.72 -24.66
N PRO A 4 0.37 10.43 -24.32
CA PRO A 4 -0.34 9.76 -23.24
C PRO A 4 -0.01 10.41 -21.89
N ARG A 5 -1.04 10.66 -21.08
CA ARG A 5 -0.93 11.33 -19.76
C ARG A 5 -0.95 10.39 -18.56
N PHE A 6 -1.30 9.11 -18.77
CA PHE A 6 -1.52 8.15 -17.69
C PHE A 6 -0.71 6.88 -17.93
N ILE A 7 -0.10 6.39 -16.86
CA ILE A 7 0.54 5.07 -16.80
C ILE A 7 -0.35 4.19 -15.91
N GLN A 8 -0.77 3.05 -16.44
CA GLN A 8 -1.52 2.04 -15.69
C GLN A 8 -0.62 0.85 -15.37
N ILE A 9 -0.60 0.46 -14.09
CA ILE A 9 0.23 -0.66 -13.61
C ILE A 9 -0.71 -1.71 -13.03
N HIS A 10 -0.65 -2.92 -13.60
CA HIS A 10 -1.45 -4.06 -13.17
C HIS A 10 -0.51 -5.19 -12.74
N THR A 11 -0.78 -5.78 -11.58
CA THR A 11 0.05 -6.88 -11.06
C THR A 11 -0.83 -7.96 -10.47
N LEU A 12 -0.37 -9.21 -10.60
CA LEU A 12 -0.90 -10.36 -9.88
C LEU A 12 0.23 -10.91 -9.01
N HIS A 13 -0.03 -11.04 -7.72
CA HIS A 13 0.96 -11.52 -6.76
C HIS A 13 0.32 -12.58 -5.87
N THR A 14 1.00 -13.72 -5.73
CA THR A 14 0.63 -14.75 -4.78
C THR A 14 1.35 -14.49 -3.47
N TYR A 15 0.65 -14.73 -2.37
CA TYR A 15 1.25 -14.71 -1.04
C TYR A 15 1.09 -16.10 -0.43
N PRO A 16 2.11 -16.61 0.31
CA PRO A 16 1.95 -17.81 1.11
C PRO A 16 0.97 -17.53 2.28
N ALA A 17 0.82 -18.48 3.21
CA ALA A 17 0.00 -18.29 4.40
C ALA A 17 0.51 -17.12 5.27
N ALA A 18 0.02 -15.91 4.98
CA ALA A 18 0.51 -14.66 5.56
C ALA A 18 -0.65 -13.73 5.92
N LEU A 19 -0.54 -13.10 7.10
CA LEU A 19 -1.53 -12.17 7.61
C LEU A 19 -1.11 -10.72 7.33
N ILE A 20 -1.15 -10.34 6.04
CA ILE A 20 -0.58 -9.09 5.51
C ILE A 20 -1.32 -7.85 6.00
N ASN A 21 -2.65 -7.91 6.09
CA ASN A 21 -3.47 -6.80 6.55
C ASN A 21 -4.57 -7.30 7.48
N ARG A 22 -4.63 -6.74 8.70
CA ARG A 22 -5.63 -7.07 9.71
C ARG A 22 -6.70 -5.99 9.87
N ASP A 23 -7.87 -6.37 10.35
CA ASP A 23 -8.89 -5.47 10.89
C ASP A 23 -8.69 -5.23 12.39
N ASP A 24 -9.61 -4.50 13.01
CA ASP A 24 -9.52 -4.11 14.42
C ASP A 24 -9.73 -5.31 15.37
N ALA A 25 -10.30 -6.41 14.88
CA ALA A 25 -10.41 -7.69 15.59
C ALA A 25 -9.17 -8.58 15.39
N GLY A 26 -8.16 -8.12 14.65
CA GLY A 26 -6.94 -8.88 14.36
C GLY A 26 -7.08 -9.91 13.25
N LEU A 27 -8.24 -10.00 12.58
CA LEU A 27 -8.49 -10.96 11.51
C LEU A 27 -8.04 -10.41 10.15
N ALA A 28 -7.80 -11.29 9.19
CA ALA A 28 -7.47 -10.87 7.83
C ALA A 28 -8.58 -9.98 7.25
N LYS A 29 -8.21 -8.81 6.72
CA LYS A 29 -9.15 -7.94 6.02
C LYS A 29 -9.74 -8.70 4.82
N ARG A 30 -11.05 -8.62 4.68
CA ARG A 30 -11.82 -9.33 3.66
C ARG A 30 -12.83 -8.40 2.99
N LEU A 31 -13.29 -8.77 1.79
CA LEU A 31 -14.41 -8.13 1.10
C LEU A 31 -15.15 -9.11 0.18
N PRO A 32 -16.44 -8.90 -0.11
CA PRO A 32 -17.17 -9.65 -1.12
C PRO A 32 -16.82 -9.15 -2.53
N TYR A 33 -16.47 -10.06 -3.45
CA TYR A 33 -16.24 -9.73 -4.85
C TYR A 33 -16.48 -10.95 -5.76
N GLY A 34 -17.38 -10.78 -6.73
CA GLY A 34 -17.75 -11.83 -7.68
C GLY A 34 -18.39 -13.04 -7.01
N GLY A 35 -19.31 -12.82 -6.06
CA GLY A 35 -20.04 -13.89 -5.36
C GLY A 35 -19.26 -14.65 -4.29
N ALA A 36 -18.00 -14.30 -4.02
CA ALA A 36 -17.16 -14.93 -3.01
C ALA A 36 -16.49 -13.91 -2.09
N VAL A 37 -16.14 -14.32 -0.88
CA VAL A 37 -15.33 -13.52 0.05
C VAL A 37 -13.85 -13.68 -0.31
N ARG A 38 -13.14 -12.56 -0.47
CA ARG A 38 -11.70 -12.53 -0.79
C ARG A 38 -10.94 -11.79 0.29
N THR A 39 -9.72 -12.23 0.57
CA THR A 39 -8.76 -11.44 1.36
C THR A 39 -8.41 -10.16 0.61
N ARG A 40 -8.33 -9.04 1.33
CA ARG A 40 -7.95 -7.74 0.77
C ARG A 40 -6.78 -7.17 1.54
N ILE A 41 -5.82 -6.63 0.80
CA ILE A 41 -4.82 -5.69 1.32
C ILE A 41 -5.32 -4.28 1.02
N SER A 42 -5.42 -3.44 2.04
CA SER A 42 -5.94 -2.09 1.87
C SER A 42 -4.95 -1.19 1.14
N SER A 43 -5.43 -0.24 0.33
CA SER A 43 -4.54 0.63 -0.45
C SER A 43 -3.63 1.48 0.44
N GLN A 44 -4.09 1.87 1.63
CA GLN A 44 -3.27 2.57 2.61
C GLN A 44 -2.13 1.70 3.18
N CYS A 45 -2.34 0.38 3.32
CA CYS A 45 -1.31 -0.55 3.75
C CYS A 45 -0.20 -0.64 2.70
N LEU A 46 -0.55 -0.90 1.44
CA LEU A 46 0.41 -0.94 0.33
C LEU A 46 1.14 0.39 0.15
N LYS A 47 0.41 1.50 0.09
CA LYS A 47 1.01 2.84 -0.07
C LYS A 47 1.93 3.21 1.08
N ARG A 48 1.62 2.80 2.32
CA ARG A 48 2.54 3.01 3.45
C ARG A 48 3.79 2.15 3.26
N HIS A 49 3.64 0.86 2.99
CA HIS A 49 4.77 -0.04 2.76
C HIS A 49 5.70 0.50 1.67
N TRP A 50 5.20 0.84 0.49
CA TRP A 50 6.03 1.41 -0.58
C TRP A 50 6.74 2.70 -0.18
N ARG A 51 6.15 3.54 0.69
CA ARG A 51 6.79 4.79 1.11
C ARG A 51 7.90 4.59 2.14
N VAL A 52 7.74 3.66 3.07
CA VAL A 52 8.56 3.62 4.30
C VAL A 52 9.18 2.25 4.59
N ALA A 53 9.08 1.29 3.67
CA ALA A 53 9.79 0.03 3.85
C ALA A 53 11.30 0.30 4.00
N GLU A 54 11.96 -0.52 4.82
CA GLU A 54 13.41 -0.45 5.05
C GLU A 54 14.12 -1.42 4.09
N ASP A 55 13.86 -1.27 2.79
CA ASP A 55 14.42 -2.12 1.74
C ASP A 55 14.93 -1.32 0.53
N ALA A 56 15.42 -2.01 -0.49
CA ALA A 56 15.96 -1.39 -1.71
C ALA A 56 14.90 -0.70 -2.58
N PHE A 57 13.62 -1.02 -2.42
CA PHE A 57 12.53 -0.60 -3.29
C PHE A 57 11.64 0.49 -2.67
N SER A 58 11.98 0.95 -1.48
CA SER A 58 11.27 2.03 -0.80
C SER A 58 11.35 3.36 -1.54
N LEU A 59 10.19 4.03 -1.71
CA LEU A 59 10.10 5.34 -2.34
C LEU A 59 10.87 6.42 -1.57
N ALA A 60 11.06 6.26 -0.25
CA ALA A 60 11.89 7.17 0.54
C ALA A 60 13.35 7.22 0.05
N ARG A 61 13.82 6.20 -0.67
CA ARG A 61 15.19 6.13 -1.21
C ARG A 61 15.35 6.84 -2.56
N LEU A 62 14.27 7.32 -3.17
CA LEU A 62 14.32 8.04 -4.45
C LEU A 62 14.90 9.46 -4.33
N GLY A 63 15.08 9.97 -3.11
CA GLY A 63 15.51 11.36 -2.88
C GLY A 63 14.46 12.41 -3.28
N ALA A 64 13.25 11.99 -3.64
CA ALA A 64 12.14 12.89 -3.91
C ALA A 64 11.60 13.48 -2.59
N PRO A 65 11.14 14.74 -2.57
CA PRO A 65 10.48 15.31 -1.40
C PRO A 65 9.27 14.48 -0.96
N MET A 66 9.21 14.13 0.32
CA MET A 66 8.13 13.34 0.91
C MET A 66 7.44 14.12 2.02
N ALA A 67 6.12 14.02 2.11
CA ALA A 67 5.36 14.62 3.19
C ALA A 67 5.53 13.83 4.49
N THR A 68 5.68 14.54 5.62
CA THR A 68 5.72 13.94 6.96
C THR A 68 4.31 13.76 7.53
N ARG A 69 4.01 12.54 7.99
CA ARG A 69 2.74 12.26 8.68
C ARG A 69 2.95 12.35 10.19
N THR A 70 2.52 13.44 10.80
CA THR A 70 2.62 13.66 12.25
C THR A 70 1.31 14.20 12.83
N ARG A 71 1.16 14.12 14.15
CA ARG A 71 0.23 14.96 14.93
C ARG A 71 0.96 16.06 15.71
N TYR A 72 2.29 16.00 15.79
CA TYR A 72 3.15 16.91 16.55
C TYR A 72 3.90 17.78 15.54
N VAL A 73 3.31 18.93 15.19
CA VAL A 73 3.88 19.82 14.16
C VAL A 73 5.04 20.65 14.72
N ALA A 74 4.99 21.04 15.99
CA ALA A 74 6.03 21.84 16.63
C ALA A 74 7.35 21.07 16.88
N GLU A 75 7.33 19.75 16.74
CA GLU A 75 8.48 18.85 16.94
C GLU A 75 9.09 18.36 15.61
N LEU A 76 8.56 18.83 14.48
CA LEU A 76 9.15 18.59 13.14
C LEU A 76 10.23 19.61 12.83
#